data_AF-A0A8T5G2C5-F1
#
_entry.id   AF-A0A8T5G2C5-F1
#
_cell.length_a   1.000
_cell.length_b   1.000
_cell.length_c   1.000
_cell.angle_alpha   90.00
_cell.angle_beta   90.00
_cell.angle_gamma   90.00
#
_symmetry.space_group_name_H-M   'P 1'
#
loop_
_entity.id
_entity.type
_entity.pdbx_description
1 polymer ?
#
loop_
_entity_poly.entity_id
_entity_poly.type
_entity_poly.pdbx_seq_one_letter_code
_entity_poly.pdbx_strand_id
1 'polypeptide(L)'
;MSWFGLGFVLYKISFMKIFFGKEQLYHTTYKSKIKNYIFDILIIISFYLLNFSDFTSILLSLNHKTHFFNEIIEIIINYSSMLELITFHLGGLIILFVSIYLGTKIKIEKNSLMSIIHEDFFPKTIEQKIIRSLSIFVILCGFYITYFNLISEWFTLVLGTPLTLVGLFSAIYILRNKHKIKSRNFKHKISKISEFFEKDMFNYFHEKSKIKYVFSGLLVLHIFTDLFSFLVPFLTNLNHNLYTFFLQKNRWIGEFIKTDLQTTNLFNIIWIYGGIIFFFIALTILPLLLWNASLRKKHISFHPYHFLIHNLDMSNMCDH
;
A
#
# COMPACT_ATOMS: atom_id res chain seq x y z
N MET A 1 -8.23 0.35 14.91
CA MET A 1 -6.85 -0.18 15.08
C MET A 1 -6.07 -0.22 13.76
N SER A 2 -6.65 -0.68 12.65
CA SER A 2 -5.98 -0.72 11.34
C SER A 2 -5.47 0.65 10.88
N TRP A 3 -6.28 1.69 11.02
CA TRP A 3 -5.91 3.07 10.63
C TRP A 3 -4.75 3.62 11.47
N PHE A 4 -4.76 3.43 12.79
CA PHE A 4 -3.62 3.79 13.64
C PHE A 4 -2.34 3.04 13.28
N GLY A 5 -2.46 1.73 12.96
CA GLY A 5 -1.35 0.91 12.48
C GLY A 5 -0.76 1.43 11.17
N LEU A 6 -1.62 1.79 10.22
CA LEU A 6 -1.20 2.43 8.96
C LEU A 6 -0.46 3.74 9.22
N GLY A 7 -0.99 4.60 10.09
CA GLY A 7 -0.39 5.90 10.39
C GLY A 7 0.99 5.76 11.01
N PHE A 8 1.16 4.76 11.89
CA PHE A 8 2.46 4.42 12.46
C PHE A 8 3.46 3.91 11.41
N VAL A 9 3.02 3.04 10.49
CA VAL A 9 3.85 2.54 9.39
C VAL A 9 4.27 3.69 8.47
N LEU A 10 3.34 4.55 8.06
CA LEU A 10 3.64 5.70 7.20
C LEU A 10 4.54 6.72 7.89
N TYR A 11 4.36 6.94 9.19
CA TYR A 11 5.25 7.79 9.99
C TYR A 11 6.68 7.24 10.05
N LYS A 12 6.84 5.92 10.20
CA LYS A 12 8.14 5.26 10.14
C LYS A 12 8.80 5.40 8.78
N ILE A 13 7.99 5.41 7.73
CA ILE A 13 8.44 5.47 6.35
C ILE A 13 9.00 6.87 5.98
N SER A 14 8.45 7.94 6.55
CA SER A 14 8.80 9.35 6.29
C SER A 14 8.59 9.80 4.83
N PHE A 15 7.57 10.62 4.60
CA PHE A 15 7.29 11.22 3.30
C PHE A 15 8.39 12.20 2.87
N MET A 16 8.99 12.91 3.81
CA MET A 16 10.12 13.80 3.56
C MET A 16 11.32 13.05 3.00
N LYS A 17 11.55 11.81 3.45
CA LYS A 17 12.58 10.93 2.89
C LYS A 17 12.23 10.54 1.45
N ILE A 18 11.03 10.04 1.20
CA ILE A 18 10.60 9.58 -0.14
C ILE A 18 10.61 10.72 -1.17
N PHE A 19 9.94 11.83 -0.86
CA PHE A 19 9.71 12.89 -1.84
C PHE A 19 10.90 13.80 -2.01
N PHE A 20 11.67 14.07 -0.95
CA PHE A 20 12.73 15.07 -0.97
C PHE A 20 14.13 14.51 -0.75
N GLY A 21 14.26 13.20 -0.51
CA GLY A 21 15.53 12.50 -0.43
C GLY A 21 16.32 12.76 0.84
N LYS A 22 15.74 13.51 1.79
CA LYS A 22 16.42 14.00 3.01
C LYS A 22 16.69 12.89 4.02
N GLU A 23 17.59 11.98 3.68
CA GLU A 23 18.14 10.98 4.59
C GLU A 23 19.40 11.52 5.31
N GLN A 24 20.15 12.43 4.68
CA GLN A 24 21.48 12.85 5.14
C GLN A 24 21.52 14.06 6.08
N LEU A 25 20.44 14.84 6.23
CA LEU A 25 20.34 15.91 7.23
C LEU A 25 19.93 15.41 8.63
N TYR A 26 19.93 14.09 8.87
CA TYR A 26 19.78 13.53 10.21
C TYR A 26 20.96 13.86 11.14
N HIS A 27 22.09 14.32 10.58
CA HIS A 27 23.32 14.55 11.33
C HIS A 27 23.66 16.02 11.67
N THR A 28 23.00 17.02 11.09
CA THR A 28 23.53 18.39 11.15
C THR A 28 22.83 19.35 12.13
N THR A 29 21.65 19.04 12.67
CA THR A 29 21.08 19.74 13.85
C THR A 29 19.73 19.15 14.28
N TYR A 30 19.51 18.97 15.60
CA TYR A 30 18.25 18.49 16.19
C TYR A 30 17.00 19.27 15.71
N LYS A 31 17.15 20.58 15.46
CA LYS A 31 16.08 21.47 14.97
C LYS A 31 15.60 21.13 13.56
N SER A 32 16.48 20.66 12.68
CA SER A 32 16.11 20.23 11.32
C SER A 32 15.32 18.93 11.33
N LYS A 33 15.63 18.03 12.27
CA LYS A 33 14.97 16.73 12.41
C LYS A 33 13.50 16.89 12.85
N ILE A 34 13.24 17.71 13.88
CA ILE A 34 11.86 18.00 14.34
C ILE A 34 11.00 18.56 13.20
N LYS A 35 11.57 19.48 12.43
CA LYS A 35 10.85 20.14 11.34
C LYS A 35 10.39 19.16 10.26
N ASN A 36 11.23 18.20 9.86
CA ASN A 36 10.84 17.19 8.87
C ASN A 36 9.70 16.30 9.40
N TYR A 37 9.76 15.88 10.67
CA TYR A 37 8.69 15.07 11.27
C TYR A 37 7.35 15.80 11.33
N ILE A 38 7.35 17.11 11.58
CA ILE A 38 6.11 17.91 11.56
C ILE A 38 5.45 17.84 10.18
N PHE A 39 6.23 17.95 9.09
CA PHE A 39 5.69 17.85 7.74
C PHE A 39 5.18 16.45 7.41
N ASP A 40 5.88 15.40 7.84
CA ASP A 40 5.38 14.03 7.69
C ASP A 40 4.04 13.84 8.39
N ILE A 41 3.91 14.32 9.64
CA ILE A 41 2.67 14.25 10.41
C ILE A 41 1.56 15.07 9.75
N LEU A 42 1.86 16.28 9.26
CA LEU A 42 0.87 17.10 8.56
C LEU A 42 0.36 16.42 7.28
N ILE A 43 1.24 15.80 6.51
CA ILE A 43 0.86 15.03 5.31
C ILE A 43 -0.02 13.84 5.70
N ILE A 44 0.35 13.09 6.73
CA ILE A 44 -0.43 11.95 7.23
C ILE A 44 -1.82 12.40 7.69
N ILE A 45 -1.90 13.46 8.51
CA ILE A 45 -3.16 14.02 8.99
C ILE A 45 -4.01 14.49 7.80
N SER A 46 -3.41 15.17 6.83
CA SER A 46 -4.16 15.61 5.65
C SER A 46 -4.75 14.44 4.87
N PHE A 47 -4.02 13.34 4.72
CA PHE A 47 -4.52 12.17 4.01
C PHE A 47 -5.65 11.48 4.77
N TYR A 48 -5.58 11.42 6.11
CA TYR A 48 -6.69 10.93 6.92
C TYR A 48 -7.93 11.81 6.84
N LEU A 49 -7.75 13.14 6.85
CA LEU A 49 -8.86 14.07 6.72
C LEU A 49 -9.55 13.95 5.35
N LEU A 50 -8.78 13.73 4.28
CA LEU A 50 -9.35 13.51 2.96
C LEU A 50 -10.10 12.17 2.85
N ASN A 51 -9.69 11.15 3.60
CA ASN A 51 -10.34 9.83 3.66
C ASN A 51 -11.42 9.71 4.76
N PHE A 52 -11.94 10.83 5.29
CA PHE A 52 -12.91 10.79 6.38
C PHE A 52 -14.23 10.08 5.99
N SER A 53 -14.63 10.11 4.72
CA SER A 53 -15.82 9.41 4.22
C SER A 53 -15.75 7.89 4.36
N ASP A 54 -14.55 7.32 4.24
CA ASP A 54 -14.37 5.87 4.44
C ASP A 54 -14.52 5.53 5.92
N PHE A 55 -14.04 6.42 6.79
CA PHE A 55 -14.18 6.27 8.23
C PHE A 55 -15.65 6.35 8.69
N THR A 56 -16.44 7.30 8.18
CA THR A 56 -17.88 7.40 8.47
C THR A 56 -18.64 6.17 7.98
N SER A 57 -18.32 5.67 6.78
CA SER A 57 -18.90 4.45 6.22
C SER A 57 -18.64 3.22 7.10
N ILE A 58 -17.43 3.10 7.66
CA ILE A 58 -17.10 2.03 8.60
C ILE A 58 -17.88 2.22 9.91
N LEU A 59 -17.98 3.43 10.45
CA LEU A 59 -18.74 3.68 11.68
C LEU A 59 -20.22 3.34 11.54
N LEU A 60 -20.83 3.69 10.40
CA LEU A 60 -22.21 3.33 10.06
C LEU A 60 -22.43 1.80 10.15
N SER A 61 -21.48 1.02 9.61
CA SER A 61 -21.57 -0.45 9.65
C SER A 61 -21.41 -1.05 11.06
N LEU A 62 -20.83 -0.30 12.01
CA LEU A 62 -20.57 -0.71 13.39
C LEU A 62 -21.63 -0.25 14.39
N ASN A 63 -22.52 0.67 13.99
CA ASN A 63 -23.47 1.38 14.87
C ASN A 63 -24.38 0.45 15.70
N HIS A 64 -24.52 -0.82 15.32
CA HIS A 64 -25.33 -1.79 16.05
C HIS A 64 -24.58 -2.68 17.05
N LYS A 65 -23.26 -2.51 17.22
CA LYS A 65 -22.42 -3.51 17.94
C LYS A 65 -21.74 -3.03 19.21
N THR A 66 -21.71 -1.73 19.53
CA THR A 66 -20.87 -1.21 20.63
C THR A 66 -21.55 -0.17 21.52
N HIS A 67 -22.13 -0.59 22.65
CA HIS A 67 -22.84 0.31 23.58
C HIS A 67 -22.01 1.49 24.14
N PHE A 68 -20.69 1.35 24.25
CA PHE A 68 -19.84 2.32 24.97
C PHE A 68 -19.59 3.64 24.21
N PHE A 69 -19.77 3.65 22.88
CA PHE A 69 -19.47 4.82 22.04
C PHE A 69 -20.67 5.30 21.22
N ASN A 70 -21.87 4.79 21.50
CA ASN A 70 -23.06 5.05 20.67
C ASN A 70 -23.35 6.54 20.50
N GLU A 71 -23.27 7.35 21.55
CA GLU A 71 -23.55 8.80 21.45
C GLU A 71 -22.56 9.53 20.53
N ILE A 72 -21.26 9.21 20.62
CA ILE A 72 -20.23 9.81 19.76
C ILE A 72 -20.41 9.33 18.31
N ILE A 73 -20.70 8.04 18.12
CA ILE A 73 -20.94 7.45 16.79
C ILE A 73 -22.18 8.09 16.15
N GLU A 74 -23.25 8.26 16.92
CA GLU A 74 -24.49 8.88 16.47
C GLU A 74 -24.30 10.34 16.07
N ILE A 75 -23.54 11.12 16.84
CA ILE A 75 -23.15 12.49 16.44
C ILE A 75 -22.38 12.47 15.12
N ILE A 76 -21.37 11.61 14.98
CA ILE A 76 -20.58 11.52 13.74
C ILE A 76 -21.46 11.14 12.55
N ILE A 77 -22.40 10.21 12.72
CA ILE A 77 -23.33 9.76 11.68
C ILE A 77 -24.29 10.89 11.29
N ASN A 78 -24.93 11.53 12.28
CA ASN A 78 -25.93 12.58 12.06
C ASN A 78 -25.34 13.81 11.36
N TYR A 79 -24.05 14.09 11.57
CA TYR A 79 -23.33 15.19 10.92
C TYR A 79 -22.32 14.73 9.87
N SER A 80 -22.41 13.48 9.41
CA SER A 80 -21.41 12.86 8.52
C SER A 80 -21.11 13.70 7.28
N SER A 81 -22.13 14.11 6.53
CA SER A 81 -21.95 14.92 5.32
C SER A 81 -21.27 16.27 5.60
N MET A 82 -21.60 16.92 6.71
CA MET A 82 -20.97 18.19 7.09
C MET A 82 -19.51 17.97 7.50
N LEU A 83 -19.24 16.94 8.30
CA LEU A 83 -17.89 16.58 8.74
C LEU A 83 -17.01 16.16 7.57
N GLU A 84 -17.52 15.39 6.62
CA GLU A 84 -16.83 15.01 5.38
C GLU A 84 -16.44 16.25 4.57
N LEU A 85 -17.36 17.20 4.39
CA LEU A 85 -17.06 18.45 3.70
C LEU A 85 -15.94 19.23 4.43
N ILE A 86 -16.07 19.42 5.75
CA ILE A 86 -15.11 20.19 6.56
C ILE A 86 -13.73 19.51 6.53
N THR A 87 -13.67 18.21 6.77
CA THR A 87 -12.43 17.44 6.80
C THR A 87 -11.76 17.40 5.42
N PHE A 88 -12.53 17.24 4.34
CA PHE A 88 -12.01 17.31 2.97
C PHE A 88 -11.34 18.66 2.69
N HIS A 89 -12.00 19.77 3.01
CA HIS A 89 -11.44 21.12 2.82
C HIS A 89 -10.20 21.35 3.69
N LEU A 90 -10.24 20.96 4.97
CA LEU A 90 -9.10 21.09 5.87
C LEU A 90 -7.90 20.26 5.39
N GLY A 91 -8.13 19.01 4.96
CA GLY A 91 -7.10 18.15 4.39
C GLY A 91 -6.46 18.77 3.15
N GLY A 92 -7.28 19.26 2.21
CA GLY A 92 -6.80 19.95 1.00
C GLY A 92 -5.99 21.21 1.30
N LEU A 93 -6.44 22.03 2.25
CA LEU A 93 -5.73 23.25 2.69
C LEU A 93 -4.37 22.92 3.33
N ILE A 94 -4.29 21.85 4.13
CA ILE A 94 -3.02 21.41 4.71
C ILE A 94 -2.05 20.97 3.62
N ILE A 95 -2.49 20.16 2.63
CA ILE A 95 -1.63 19.76 1.50
C ILE A 95 -1.15 20.98 0.72
N LEU A 96 -2.04 21.93 0.45
CA LEU A 96 -1.69 23.17 -0.25
C LEU A 96 -0.64 23.97 0.52
N PHE A 97 -0.85 24.18 1.83
CA PHE A 97 0.10 24.87 2.70
C PHE A 97 1.46 24.18 2.73
N VAL A 98 1.48 22.85 2.92
CA VAL A 98 2.69 22.04 2.91
C VAL A 98 3.40 22.18 1.56
N SER A 99 2.67 22.09 0.45
CA SER A 99 3.24 22.18 -0.90
C SER A 99 3.91 23.54 -1.16
N ILE A 100 3.27 24.64 -0.77
CA ILE A 100 3.82 26.00 -0.86
C ILE A 100 5.08 26.12 0.01
N TYR A 101 5.04 25.60 1.24
CA TYR A 101 6.17 25.66 2.14
C TYR A 101 7.38 24.89 1.62
N LEU A 102 7.18 23.63 1.21
CA LEU A 102 8.23 22.75 0.71
C LEU A 102 8.76 23.25 -0.65
N GLY A 103 7.89 23.80 -1.49
CA GLY A 103 8.25 24.38 -2.78
C GLY A 103 9.11 25.64 -2.67
N THR A 104 8.96 26.41 -1.59
CA THR A 104 9.67 27.70 -1.41
C THR A 104 10.91 27.62 -0.53
N LYS A 105 10.95 26.73 0.47
CA LYS A 105 11.97 26.75 1.54
C LYS A 105 12.92 25.56 1.56
N ILE A 106 12.68 24.52 0.77
CA ILE A 106 13.46 23.28 0.85
C ILE A 106 14.34 23.08 -0.39
N LYS A 107 15.52 22.49 -0.22
CA LYS A 107 16.31 21.93 -1.33
C LYS A 107 15.82 20.51 -1.64
N ILE A 108 15.60 20.20 -2.91
CA ILE A 108 15.38 18.83 -3.37
C ILE A 108 16.75 18.14 -3.42
N GLU A 109 16.87 16.94 -2.86
CA GLU A 109 18.07 16.13 -3.01
C GLU A 109 17.95 15.21 -4.24
N LYS A 110 19.07 14.93 -4.88
CA LYS A 110 19.18 14.14 -6.12
C LYS A 110 18.65 12.71 -6.01
N ASN A 111 18.61 12.17 -4.78
CA ASN A 111 18.04 10.87 -4.50
C ASN A 111 16.64 11.06 -3.93
N SER A 112 15.69 11.56 -4.73
CA SER A 112 14.30 11.79 -4.27
C SER A 112 13.29 11.61 -5.38
N LEU A 113 12.03 11.28 -5.05
CA LEU A 113 10.99 11.21 -6.08
C LEU A 113 10.80 12.57 -6.78
N MET A 114 10.99 13.68 -6.06
CA MET A 114 10.89 15.02 -6.65
C MET A 114 12.02 15.31 -7.65
N SER A 115 13.26 14.85 -7.41
CA SER A 115 14.39 15.02 -8.35
C SER A 115 14.15 14.38 -9.72
N ILE A 116 13.34 13.31 -9.76
CA ILE A 116 12.98 12.62 -11.00
C ILE A 116 12.04 13.48 -11.85
N ILE A 117 11.22 14.30 -11.20
CA ILE A 117 10.14 15.09 -11.82
C ILE A 117 10.58 16.53 -12.07
N HIS A 118 11.42 17.09 -11.18
CA HIS A 118 11.84 18.48 -11.21
C HIS A 118 13.32 18.61 -10.79
N GLU A 119 14.07 19.47 -11.49
CA GLU A 119 15.52 19.59 -11.36
C GLU A 119 16.02 19.93 -9.92
N ASP A 120 17.26 19.49 -9.62
CA ASP A 120 17.92 19.48 -8.30
C ASP A 120 18.40 20.86 -7.78
N PHE A 121 17.66 21.94 -8.04
CA PHE A 121 18.09 23.29 -7.65
C PHE A 121 17.18 24.00 -6.64
N PHE A 122 17.77 24.98 -5.94
CA PHE A 122 17.02 25.90 -5.08
C PHE A 122 16.31 26.93 -5.95
N PRO A 123 14.99 27.15 -5.77
CA PRO A 123 14.23 28.06 -6.61
C PRO A 123 14.67 29.51 -6.34
N LYS A 124 15.14 30.19 -7.37
CA LYS A 124 15.62 31.58 -7.28
C LYS A 124 14.50 32.57 -7.58
N THR A 125 13.67 32.29 -8.58
CA THR A 125 12.59 33.17 -9.02
C THR A 125 11.24 32.80 -8.38
N ILE A 126 10.30 33.75 -8.37
CA ILE A 126 8.92 33.53 -7.89
C ILE A 126 8.21 32.49 -8.75
N GLU A 127 8.41 32.56 -10.07
CA GLU A 127 7.87 31.60 -11.03
C GLU A 127 8.33 30.16 -10.71
N GLN A 128 9.63 29.95 -10.48
CA GLN A 128 10.16 28.65 -10.07
C GLN A 128 9.54 28.15 -8.77
N LYS A 129 9.31 29.04 -7.79
CA LYS A 129 8.64 28.68 -6.52
C LYS A 129 7.20 28.24 -6.76
N ILE A 130 6.46 28.91 -7.64
CA ILE A 130 5.07 28.59 -7.96
C ILE A 130 5.00 27.23 -8.69
N ILE A 131 5.75 27.07 -9.78
CA ILE A 131 5.78 25.83 -10.58
C ILE A 131 6.14 24.64 -9.68
N ARG A 132 7.14 24.82 -8.83
CA ARG A 132 7.59 23.77 -7.91
C ARG A 132 6.55 23.46 -6.83
N SER A 133 5.88 24.46 -6.27
CA SER A 133 4.81 24.26 -5.29
C SER A 133 3.62 23.51 -5.91
N LEU A 134 3.23 23.87 -7.13
CA LEU A 134 2.20 23.17 -7.89
C LEU A 134 2.61 21.72 -8.20
N SER A 135 3.86 21.50 -8.58
CA SER A 135 4.38 20.16 -8.84
C SER A 135 4.33 19.27 -7.59
N ILE A 136 4.75 19.80 -6.43
CA ILE A 136 4.64 19.09 -5.14
C ILE A 136 3.18 18.81 -4.79
N PHE A 137 2.29 19.78 -4.97
CA PHE A 137 0.87 19.62 -4.72
C PHE A 137 0.28 18.48 -5.56
N VAL A 138 0.53 18.48 -6.87
CA VAL A 138 0.07 17.43 -7.79
C VAL A 138 0.65 16.06 -7.41
N ILE A 139 1.92 15.98 -7.02
CA ILE A 139 2.54 14.73 -6.58
C ILE A 139 1.90 14.22 -5.28
N LEU A 140 1.68 15.09 -4.30
CA LEU A 140 1.04 14.69 -3.03
C LEU A 140 -0.41 14.25 -3.26
N CYS A 141 -1.18 14.95 -4.08
CA CYS A 141 -2.52 14.54 -4.47
C CYS A 141 -2.52 13.22 -5.25
N GLY A 142 -1.62 13.07 -6.23
CA GLY A 142 -1.50 11.83 -7.00
C GLY A 142 -1.11 10.64 -6.12
N PHE A 143 -0.17 10.85 -5.19
CA PHE A 143 0.23 9.84 -4.22
C PHE A 143 -0.91 9.50 -3.26
N TYR A 144 -1.68 10.49 -2.82
CA TYR A 144 -2.87 10.27 -2.01
C TYR A 144 -3.87 9.36 -2.74
N ILE A 145 -4.28 9.74 -3.95
CA ILE A 145 -5.29 9.03 -4.75
C ILE A 145 -4.82 7.61 -5.09
N THR A 146 -3.57 7.45 -5.51
CA THR A 146 -3.09 6.17 -6.08
C THR A 146 -2.49 5.21 -5.05
N TYR A 147 -1.75 5.73 -4.06
CA TYR A 147 -0.99 4.91 -3.12
C TYR A 147 -1.62 4.90 -1.74
N PHE A 148 -1.85 6.07 -1.14
CA PHE A 148 -2.37 6.13 0.23
C PHE A 148 -3.77 5.54 0.30
N ASN A 149 -4.67 5.90 -0.61
CA ASN A 149 -6.03 5.40 -0.60
C ASN A 149 -6.07 3.87 -0.73
N LEU A 150 -5.35 3.35 -1.73
CA LEU A 150 -5.23 1.91 -2.00
C LEU A 150 -4.66 1.15 -0.79
N ILE A 151 -3.61 1.69 -0.16
CA ILE A 151 -3.00 1.04 1.00
C ILE A 151 -3.86 1.19 2.25
N SER A 152 -4.60 2.28 2.41
CA SER A 152 -5.52 2.49 3.52
C SER A 152 -6.66 1.49 3.49
N GLU A 153 -7.25 1.31 2.30
CA GLU A 153 -8.25 0.28 2.05
C GLU A 153 -7.67 -1.11 2.30
N TRP A 154 -6.51 -1.40 1.72
CA TRP A 154 -5.82 -2.67 1.92
C TRP A 154 -5.50 -2.95 3.40
N PHE A 155 -4.98 -1.97 4.15
CA PHE A 155 -4.70 -2.11 5.59
C PHE A 155 -6.00 -2.32 6.38
N THR A 156 -7.10 -1.68 5.98
CA THR A 156 -8.39 -1.86 6.63
C THR A 156 -8.90 -3.30 6.45
N LEU A 157 -8.76 -3.87 5.26
CA LEU A 157 -9.16 -5.24 4.93
C LEU A 157 -8.19 -6.28 5.53
N VAL A 158 -6.88 -6.09 5.35
CA VAL A 158 -5.83 -7.07 5.70
C VAL A 158 -5.43 -7.02 7.18
N LEU A 159 -5.59 -5.91 7.90
CA LEU A 159 -5.36 -5.97 9.34
C LEU A 159 -6.56 -6.51 10.11
N GLY A 160 -7.78 -6.52 9.55
CA GLY A 160 -8.95 -7.08 10.24
C GLY A 160 -8.80 -8.58 10.54
N THR A 161 -8.58 -9.39 9.50
CA THR A 161 -8.62 -10.86 9.58
C THR A 161 -7.27 -11.50 9.96
N PRO A 162 -6.13 -11.08 9.39
CA PRO A 162 -4.80 -11.48 9.86
C PRO A 162 -4.44 -11.11 11.30
N LEU A 163 -4.78 -9.93 11.86
CA LEU A 163 -4.47 -9.69 13.30
C LEU A 163 -5.33 -10.54 14.22
N THR A 164 -6.58 -10.84 13.84
CA THR A 164 -7.40 -11.79 14.60
C THR A 164 -6.83 -13.20 14.47
N LEU A 165 -6.37 -13.63 13.30
CA LEU A 165 -5.69 -14.92 13.11
C LEU A 165 -4.34 -14.96 13.83
N VAL A 166 -3.51 -13.91 13.77
CA VAL A 166 -2.24 -13.82 14.51
C VAL A 166 -2.53 -13.80 16.00
N GLY A 167 -3.54 -13.06 16.47
CA GLY A 167 -3.97 -13.07 17.86
C GLY A 167 -4.43 -14.46 18.31
N LEU A 168 -5.21 -15.16 17.49
CA LEU A 168 -5.69 -16.52 17.71
C LEU A 168 -4.52 -17.52 17.73
N PHE A 169 -3.67 -17.52 16.70
CA PHE A 169 -2.50 -18.41 16.63
C PHE A 169 -1.47 -18.09 17.72
N SER A 170 -1.30 -16.82 18.09
CA SER A 170 -0.45 -16.42 19.21
C SER A 170 -1.05 -16.89 20.53
N ALA A 171 -2.36 -16.76 20.73
CA ALA A 171 -3.05 -17.29 21.90
C ALA A 171 -2.96 -18.82 21.98
N ILE A 172 -3.21 -19.54 20.88
CA ILE A 172 -3.04 -21.00 20.76
C ILE A 172 -1.59 -21.38 21.04
N TYR A 173 -0.62 -20.66 20.46
CA TYR A 173 0.80 -20.90 20.67
C TYR A 173 1.24 -20.65 22.12
N ILE A 174 0.77 -19.57 22.75
CA ILE A 174 1.04 -19.25 24.16
C ILE A 174 0.38 -20.26 25.09
N LEU A 175 -0.87 -20.65 24.83
CA LEU A 175 -1.59 -21.67 25.60
C LEU A 175 -0.93 -23.04 25.48
N ARG A 176 -0.41 -23.39 24.29
CA ARG A 176 0.23 -24.68 24.01
C ARG A 176 1.70 -24.74 24.47
N ASN A 177 2.41 -23.61 24.49
CA ASN A 177 3.83 -23.54 24.84
C ASN A 177 4.12 -22.72 26.11
N LYS A 178 3.24 -22.79 27.13
CA LYS A 178 3.34 -22.06 28.41
C LYS A 178 4.72 -22.11 29.11
N HIS A 179 5.60 -23.05 28.77
CA HIS A 179 6.91 -23.21 29.43
C HIS A 179 8.16 -23.10 28.53
N LYS A 180 8.08 -22.80 27.22
CA LYS A 180 9.26 -22.87 26.33
C LYS A 180 9.43 -21.75 25.29
N ILE A 181 8.84 -20.57 25.49
CA ILE A 181 8.99 -19.47 24.52
C ILE A 181 10.32 -18.73 24.74
N LYS A 182 11.39 -19.17 24.06
CA LYS A 182 12.57 -18.31 23.82
C LYS A 182 12.22 -17.30 22.72
N SER A 183 11.66 -16.17 23.14
CA SER A 183 11.21 -14.98 22.36
C SER A 183 12.16 -14.46 21.26
N ARG A 184 13.46 -14.80 21.32
CA ARG A 184 14.51 -14.21 20.46
C ARG A 184 14.35 -14.50 18.96
N ASN A 185 13.92 -15.69 18.56
CA ASN A 185 13.92 -16.09 17.14
C ASN A 185 12.77 -15.48 16.32
N PHE A 186 11.60 -15.26 16.93
CA PHE A 186 10.45 -14.67 16.26
C PHE A 186 10.64 -13.16 16.03
N LYS A 187 11.11 -12.45 17.06
CA LYS A 187 11.47 -11.03 16.98
C LYS A 187 12.50 -10.77 15.88
N HIS A 188 13.51 -11.63 15.76
CA HIS A 188 14.54 -11.50 14.72
C HIS A 188 13.96 -11.63 13.29
N LYS A 189 13.05 -12.59 13.05
CA LYS A 189 12.44 -12.77 11.72
C LYS A 189 11.53 -11.59 11.35
N ILE A 190 10.73 -11.08 12.29
CA ILE A 190 9.92 -9.88 12.05
C ILE A 190 10.80 -8.65 11.78
N SER A 191 11.91 -8.48 12.53
CA SER A 191 12.87 -7.40 12.29
C SER A 191 13.43 -7.45 10.87
N LYS A 192 13.82 -8.64 10.38
CA LYS A 192 14.33 -8.82 9.02
C LYS A 192 13.31 -8.46 7.94
N ILE A 193 12.04 -8.79 8.15
CA ILE A 193 10.96 -8.40 7.21
C ILE A 193 10.78 -6.88 7.24
N SER A 194 10.75 -6.27 8.43
CA SER A 194 10.66 -4.81 8.59
C SER A 194 11.83 -4.10 7.91
N GLU A 195 13.05 -4.59 8.08
CA GLU A 195 14.27 -4.02 7.48
C GLU A 195 14.24 -4.12 5.94
N PHE A 196 13.73 -5.21 5.38
CA PHE A 196 13.52 -5.35 3.94
C PHE A 196 12.52 -4.31 3.41
N PHE A 197 11.38 -4.10 4.10
CA PHE A 197 10.43 -3.05 3.74
C PHE A 197 11.00 -1.63 3.93
N GLU A 198 11.84 -1.41 4.94
CA GLU A 198 12.44 -0.09 5.23
C GLU A 198 13.62 0.31 4.35
N LYS A 199 14.41 -0.66 3.84
CA LYS A 199 15.58 -0.35 3.01
C LYS A 199 15.33 -0.65 1.54
N ASP A 200 14.84 -1.84 1.22
CA ASP A 200 14.82 -2.29 -0.17
C ASP A 200 13.65 -1.66 -0.92
N MET A 201 12.43 -1.68 -0.37
CA MET A 201 11.26 -1.05 -0.99
C MET A 201 11.45 0.46 -1.22
N PHE A 202 12.14 1.14 -0.31
CA PHE A 202 12.46 2.56 -0.47
C PHE A 202 13.33 2.83 -1.68
N ASN A 203 14.35 2.01 -1.90
CA ASN A 203 15.22 2.15 -3.05
C ASN A 203 14.44 2.03 -4.37
N TYR A 204 13.33 1.27 -4.41
CA TYR A 204 12.47 1.22 -5.59
C TYR A 204 11.71 2.52 -5.87
N PHE A 205 11.43 3.36 -4.87
CA PHE A 205 10.78 4.67 -5.07
C PHE A 205 11.73 5.75 -5.60
N HIS A 206 13.03 5.60 -5.38
CA HIS A 206 14.05 6.58 -5.76
C HIS A 206 14.58 6.38 -7.18
N GLU A 207 14.24 5.27 -7.82
CA GLU A 207 14.64 4.98 -9.20
C GLU A 207 13.43 5.03 -10.14
N LYS A 208 13.45 5.94 -11.13
CA LYS A 208 12.40 6.10 -12.14
C LYS A 208 12.02 4.78 -12.83
N SER A 209 13.01 3.93 -13.08
CA SER A 209 12.81 2.64 -13.76
C SER A 209 12.16 1.57 -12.87
N LYS A 210 12.11 1.80 -11.55
CA LYS A 210 11.68 0.86 -10.52
C LYS A 210 10.34 1.21 -9.87
N ILE A 211 9.93 2.48 -9.88
CA ILE A 211 8.63 2.95 -9.35
C ILE A 211 7.45 2.12 -9.87
N LYS A 212 7.44 1.79 -11.17
CA LYS A 212 6.40 0.95 -11.77
C LYS A 212 6.25 -0.43 -11.12
N TYR A 213 7.33 -0.99 -10.56
CA TYR A 213 7.26 -2.28 -9.88
C TYR A 213 6.55 -2.17 -8.54
N VAL A 214 6.74 -1.06 -7.82
CA VAL A 214 6.04 -0.81 -6.57
C VAL A 214 4.54 -0.73 -6.83
N PHE A 215 4.12 0.07 -7.80
CA PHE A 215 2.71 0.16 -8.19
C PHE A 215 2.15 -1.18 -8.68
N SER A 216 2.89 -1.92 -9.51
CA SER A 216 2.45 -3.25 -9.95
C SER A 216 2.33 -4.26 -8.80
N GLY A 217 3.24 -4.21 -7.82
CA GLY A 217 3.23 -5.08 -6.66
C GLY A 217 2.04 -4.77 -5.75
N LEU A 218 1.72 -3.49 -5.53
CA LEU A 218 0.53 -3.06 -4.80
C LEU A 218 -0.76 -3.47 -5.50
N LEU A 219 -0.81 -3.34 -6.83
CA LEU A 219 -1.98 -3.73 -7.62
C LEU A 219 -2.21 -5.25 -7.52
N VAL A 220 -1.15 -6.05 -7.63
CA VAL A 220 -1.23 -7.50 -7.37
C VAL A 220 -1.71 -7.75 -5.95
N LEU A 221 -1.10 -7.12 -4.95
CA LEU A 221 -1.49 -7.27 -3.53
C LEU A 221 -2.97 -6.93 -3.28
N HIS A 222 -3.49 -5.93 -3.98
CA HIS A 222 -4.89 -5.50 -3.92
C HIS A 222 -5.83 -6.54 -4.55
N ILE A 223 -5.53 -7.03 -5.77
CA ILE A 223 -6.27 -8.13 -6.40
C ILE A 223 -6.33 -9.36 -5.49
N PHE A 224 -5.21 -9.68 -4.84
CA PHE A 224 -5.14 -10.77 -3.89
C PHE A 224 -6.08 -10.56 -2.71
N THR A 225 -6.06 -9.37 -2.11
CA THR A 225 -6.92 -9.03 -0.98
C THR A 225 -8.39 -9.06 -1.35
N ASP A 226 -8.79 -8.54 -2.52
CA ASP A 226 -10.17 -8.61 -2.99
C ASP A 226 -10.61 -10.06 -3.21
N LEU A 227 -9.75 -10.85 -3.88
CA LEU A 227 -10.01 -12.25 -4.12
C LEU A 227 -10.17 -13.02 -2.80
N PHE A 228 -9.28 -12.83 -1.82
CA PHE A 228 -9.41 -13.48 -0.51
C PHE A 228 -10.61 -12.97 0.28
N SER A 229 -10.91 -11.67 0.21
CA SER A 229 -12.06 -11.06 0.90
C SER A 229 -13.39 -11.57 0.35
N PHE A 230 -13.43 -11.97 -0.92
CA PHE A 230 -14.58 -12.64 -1.52
C PHE A 230 -14.58 -14.16 -1.27
N LEU A 231 -13.45 -14.83 -1.55
CA LEU A 231 -13.33 -16.28 -1.58
C LEU A 231 -13.45 -16.90 -0.19
N VAL A 232 -12.87 -16.26 0.84
CA VAL A 232 -12.93 -16.82 2.19
C VAL A 232 -14.38 -16.88 2.71
N PRO A 233 -15.18 -15.80 2.70
CA PRO A 233 -16.59 -15.90 3.07
C PRO A 233 -17.38 -16.86 2.18
N PHE A 234 -17.14 -16.84 0.85
CA PHE A 234 -17.80 -17.70 -0.11
C PHE A 234 -17.58 -19.20 0.16
N LEU A 235 -16.37 -19.61 0.55
CA LEU A 235 -16.05 -21.01 0.83
C LEU A 235 -16.38 -21.44 2.26
N THR A 236 -16.24 -20.54 3.24
CA THR A 236 -16.25 -20.92 4.67
C THR A 236 -17.51 -20.47 5.43
N ASN A 237 -18.38 -19.67 4.81
CA ASN A 237 -19.55 -19.04 5.45
C ASN A 237 -19.19 -18.12 6.63
N LEU A 238 -17.92 -17.68 6.73
CA LEU A 238 -17.47 -16.74 7.76
C LEU A 238 -17.84 -15.31 7.36
N ASN A 239 -19.10 -14.92 7.57
CA ASN A 239 -19.67 -13.60 7.21
C ASN A 239 -19.30 -12.47 8.20
N HIS A 240 -18.06 -12.45 8.69
CA HIS A 240 -17.63 -11.52 9.75
C HIS A 240 -16.89 -10.27 9.24
N ASN A 241 -16.69 -10.12 7.93
CA ASN A 241 -15.94 -8.98 7.39
C ASN A 241 -16.87 -7.86 6.91
N LEU A 242 -16.43 -6.61 7.06
CA LEU A 242 -17.07 -5.41 6.50
C LEU A 242 -17.37 -5.56 4.99
N TYR A 243 -16.54 -6.34 4.29
CA TYR A 243 -16.70 -6.64 2.87
C TYR A 243 -17.99 -7.41 2.53
N THR A 244 -18.43 -8.35 3.37
CA THR A 244 -19.69 -9.09 3.15
C THR A 244 -20.93 -8.26 3.43
N PHE A 245 -20.79 -7.14 4.14
CA PHE A 245 -21.87 -6.17 4.35
C PHE A 245 -22.14 -5.36 3.07
N PHE A 246 -21.08 -4.98 2.33
CA PHE A 246 -21.20 -4.28 1.04
C PHE A 246 -21.67 -5.20 -0.10
N LEU A 247 -21.22 -6.46 -0.11
CA LEU A 247 -21.66 -7.48 -1.08
C LEU A 247 -22.99 -8.15 -0.70
N GLN A 248 -24.00 -7.36 -0.31
CA GLN A 248 -25.32 -7.81 0.10
C GLN A 248 -25.70 -9.15 -0.55
N LYS A 249 -25.77 -10.23 0.25
CA LYS A 249 -26.26 -11.57 -0.13
C LYS A 249 -25.23 -12.54 -0.76
N ASN A 250 -24.00 -12.58 -0.25
CA ASN A 250 -23.13 -13.74 -0.51
C ASN A 250 -23.69 -14.99 0.16
N ARG A 251 -24.32 -15.87 -0.63
CA ARG A 251 -24.65 -17.23 -0.22
C ARG A 251 -23.38 -18.07 -0.21
N TRP A 252 -23.20 -18.85 0.85
CA TRP A 252 -22.09 -19.80 0.94
C TRP A 252 -22.15 -20.81 -0.21
N ILE A 253 -21.00 -21.20 -0.75
CA ILE A 253 -20.92 -22.15 -1.87
C ILE A 253 -21.68 -23.45 -1.59
N GLY A 254 -21.72 -23.89 -0.33
CA GLY A 254 -22.46 -25.09 0.06
C GLY A 254 -23.98 -24.95 -0.05
N GLU A 255 -24.54 -23.74 0.03
CA GLU A 255 -25.96 -23.52 -0.26
C GLU A 255 -26.25 -23.75 -1.75
N PHE A 256 -25.39 -23.23 -2.64
CA PHE A 256 -25.50 -23.45 -4.08
C PHE A 256 -25.34 -24.93 -4.43
N ILE A 257 -24.32 -25.60 -3.89
CA ILE A 257 -24.10 -27.05 -4.06
C ILE A 257 -25.33 -27.84 -3.61
N LYS A 258 -25.94 -27.45 -2.47
CA LYS A 258 -27.13 -28.13 -1.94
C LYS A 258 -28.35 -27.94 -2.86
N THR A 259 -28.57 -26.75 -3.41
CA THR A 259 -29.64 -26.54 -4.41
C THR A 259 -29.37 -27.29 -5.71
N ASP A 260 -28.12 -27.31 -6.18
CA ASP A 260 -27.78 -27.96 -7.45
C ASP A 260 -27.80 -29.49 -7.33
N LEU A 261 -27.48 -30.04 -6.16
CA LEU A 261 -27.65 -31.47 -5.85
C LEU A 261 -29.11 -31.93 -5.95
N GLN A 262 -30.08 -31.02 -5.78
CA GLN A 262 -31.51 -31.34 -5.91
C GLN A 262 -31.99 -31.32 -7.37
N THR A 263 -31.25 -30.68 -8.28
CA THR A 263 -31.69 -30.40 -9.65
C THR A 263 -30.80 -31.01 -10.72
N THR A 264 -29.57 -31.43 -10.38
CA THR A 264 -28.55 -31.88 -11.34
C THR A 264 -27.74 -33.08 -10.83
N ASN A 265 -27.06 -33.78 -11.75
CA ASN A 265 -26.23 -34.94 -11.44
C ASN A 265 -24.87 -34.54 -10.83
N LEU A 266 -24.34 -35.39 -9.95
CA LEU A 266 -23.08 -35.18 -9.21
C LEU A 266 -21.88 -34.83 -10.11
N PHE A 267 -21.78 -35.42 -11.30
CA PHE A 267 -20.70 -35.13 -12.25
C PHE A 267 -20.70 -33.66 -12.70
N ASN A 268 -21.87 -33.10 -13.02
CA ASN A 268 -21.99 -31.70 -13.43
C ASN A 268 -21.61 -30.76 -12.29
N ILE A 269 -21.97 -31.11 -11.06
CA ILE A 269 -21.60 -30.36 -9.86
C ILE A 269 -20.08 -30.36 -9.68
N ILE A 270 -19.43 -31.53 -9.72
CA ILE A 270 -17.97 -31.63 -9.63
C ILE A 270 -17.29 -30.80 -10.72
N TRP A 271 -17.82 -30.83 -11.95
CA TRP A 271 -17.29 -30.06 -13.07
C TRP A 271 -17.43 -28.54 -12.86
N ILE A 272 -18.62 -28.07 -12.51
CA ILE A 272 -18.91 -26.64 -12.29
C ILE A 272 -18.08 -26.10 -11.13
N TYR A 273 -18.16 -26.73 -9.95
CA TYR A 273 -17.48 -26.24 -8.75
C TYR A 273 -15.98 -26.47 -8.80
N GLY A 274 -15.50 -27.56 -9.42
CA GLY A 274 -14.08 -27.77 -9.72
C GLY A 274 -13.54 -26.71 -10.67
N GLY A 275 -14.31 -26.34 -11.70
CA GLY A 275 -13.99 -25.24 -12.61
C GLY A 275 -13.92 -23.89 -11.92
N ILE A 276 -14.86 -23.59 -11.00
CA ILE A 276 -14.86 -22.37 -10.20
C ILE A 276 -13.61 -22.29 -9.31
N ILE A 277 -13.26 -23.37 -8.61
CA ILE A 277 -12.05 -23.44 -7.78
C ILE A 277 -10.80 -23.24 -8.65
N PHE A 278 -10.71 -23.93 -9.79
CA PHE A 278 -9.60 -23.76 -10.73
C PHE A 278 -9.50 -22.32 -11.23
N PHE A 279 -10.62 -21.68 -11.59
CA PHE A 279 -10.66 -20.30 -12.04
C PHE A 279 -10.15 -19.34 -10.95
N PHE A 280 -10.53 -19.53 -9.69
CA PHE A 280 -9.99 -18.74 -8.58
C PHE A 280 -8.49 -18.95 -8.39
N ILE A 281 -8.01 -20.20 -8.43
CA ILE A 281 -6.57 -20.50 -8.36
C ILE A 281 -5.82 -19.82 -9.50
N ALA A 282 -6.36 -19.89 -10.73
CA ALA A 282 -5.78 -19.24 -11.89
C ALA A 282 -5.76 -17.71 -11.75
N LEU A 283 -6.86 -17.09 -11.30
CA LEU A 283 -6.93 -15.64 -11.03
C LEU A 283 -5.96 -15.20 -9.93
N THR A 284 -5.64 -16.08 -8.99
CA THR A 284 -4.67 -15.80 -7.92
C THR A 284 -3.24 -15.93 -8.43
N ILE A 285 -2.92 -17.04 -9.10
CA ILE A 285 -1.55 -17.36 -9.51
C ILE A 285 -1.10 -16.55 -10.73
N LEU A 286 -2.00 -16.27 -11.68
CA LEU A 286 -1.66 -15.62 -12.95
C LEU A 286 -1.09 -14.21 -12.76
N PRO A 287 -1.67 -13.30 -11.95
CA PRO A 287 -1.07 -11.99 -11.69
C PRO A 287 0.32 -12.10 -11.04
N LEU A 288 0.52 -13.05 -10.12
CA LEU A 288 1.82 -13.32 -9.50
C LEU A 288 2.86 -13.78 -10.53
N LEU A 289 2.49 -14.70 -11.42
CA LEU A 289 3.36 -15.20 -12.47
C LEU A 289 3.71 -14.11 -13.48
N LEU A 290 2.72 -13.31 -13.91
CA LEU A 290 2.93 -12.17 -14.81
C LEU A 290 3.83 -11.10 -14.18
N TRP A 291 3.63 -10.81 -12.90
CA TRP A 291 4.46 -9.88 -12.15
C TRP A 291 5.90 -10.40 -11.99
N ASN A 292 6.09 -11.65 -11.60
CA ASN A 292 7.40 -12.29 -11.50
C ASN A 292 8.11 -12.37 -12.87
N ALA A 293 7.39 -12.67 -13.95
CA ALA A 293 7.94 -12.65 -15.31
C ALA A 293 8.38 -11.23 -15.73
N SER A 294 7.60 -10.20 -15.37
CA SER A 294 7.95 -8.79 -15.60
C SER A 294 9.21 -8.36 -14.83
N LEU A 295 9.40 -8.89 -13.61
CA LEU A 295 10.61 -8.66 -12.82
C LEU A 295 11.83 -9.40 -13.43
N ARG A 296 11.66 -10.64 -13.89
CA ARG A 296 12.74 -11.47 -14.46
C ARG A 296 13.23 -10.97 -15.83
N LYS A 297 12.36 -10.41 -16.67
CA LYS A 297 12.76 -9.85 -17.99
C LYS A 297 13.79 -8.71 -17.90
N LYS A 298 14.07 -8.15 -16.71
CA LYS A 298 15.13 -7.15 -16.50
C LYS A 298 16.51 -7.72 -16.16
N HIS A 299 16.62 -8.99 -15.74
CA HIS A 299 17.93 -9.62 -15.52
C HIS A 299 18.57 -10.13 -16.82
N ILE A 300 17.83 -10.13 -17.93
CA ILE A 300 18.37 -10.33 -19.26
C ILE A 300 18.66 -8.93 -19.81
N SER A 301 19.87 -8.43 -19.54
CA SER A 301 20.41 -7.30 -20.28
C SER A 301 20.46 -7.68 -21.75
N PHE A 302 19.59 -7.08 -22.56
CA PHE A 302 19.93 -6.89 -23.97
C PHE A 302 21.12 -5.92 -24.00
N HIS A 303 22.33 -6.45 -24.04
CA HIS A 303 23.51 -5.70 -24.45
C HIS A 303 23.39 -5.47 -25.96
N PRO A 304 23.14 -4.23 -26.44
CA PRO A 304 23.04 -3.98 -27.87
C PRO A 304 24.41 -3.88 -28.56
N TYR A 305 25.52 -4.07 -27.83
CA TYR A 305 26.86 -3.70 -28.30
C TYR A 305 27.84 -4.85 -28.52
N HIS A 306 27.43 -6.12 -28.37
CA HIS A 306 28.37 -7.23 -28.55
C HIS A 306 28.40 -7.86 -29.95
N PHE A 307 27.70 -7.30 -30.94
CA PHE A 307 27.60 -7.89 -32.28
C PHE A 307 28.34 -7.14 -33.40
N LEU A 308 29.07 -6.05 -33.10
CA LEU A 308 29.73 -5.25 -34.15
C LEU A 308 31.21 -4.88 -33.91
N ILE A 309 31.89 -5.47 -32.91
CA ILE A 309 33.35 -5.24 -32.69
C ILE A 309 34.09 -6.58 -32.60
N HIS A 310 33.76 -7.53 -33.48
CA HIS A 310 34.55 -8.77 -33.60
C HIS A 310 35.01 -9.09 -35.03
N ASN A 311 34.89 -8.15 -35.97
CA ASN A 311 35.24 -8.39 -37.39
C ASN A 311 36.12 -7.32 -38.06
N LEU A 312 36.80 -6.42 -37.32
CA LEU A 312 37.74 -5.48 -37.95
C LEU A 312 39.05 -5.29 -37.16
N ASP A 313 39.56 -6.35 -36.54
CA ASP A 313 40.91 -6.34 -35.95
C ASP A 313 41.63 -7.69 -36.18
N MET A 314 41.68 -8.13 -37.44
CA MET A 314 42.54 -9.23 -37.90
C MET A 314 42.82 -9.03 -39.41
N SER A 315 43.84 -8.23 -39.76
CA SER A 315 44.66 -8.44 -40.98
C SER A 315 45.88 -7.50 -41.10
N ASN A 316 46.32 -6.84 -40.03
CA ASN A 316 47.75 -6.51 -39.91
C ASN A 316 48.48 -7.74 -39.38
N MET A 317 48.91 -8.61 -40.30
CA MET A 317 50.09 -9.51 -40.21
C MET A 317 49.92 -10.68 -41.18
N CYS A 318 50.41 -10.53 -42.41
CA CYS A 318 51.20 -11.53 -43.14
C CYS A 318 51.90 -10.82 -44.30
N ASP A 319 53.19 -11.08 -44.42
CA ASP A 319 54.19 -10.35 -45.19
C ASP A 319 54.04 -10.48 -46.72
N HIS A 320 54.33 -9.39 -47.45
CA HIS A 320 55.30 -9.38 -48.54
C HIS A 320 55.75 -7.97 -48.92
#